data_AF-A0A1J5RFH3-F1
#
_entry.id   AF-A0A1J5RFH3-F1
#
_cell.length_a   1.000
_cell.length_b   1.000
_cell.length_c   1.000
_cell.angle_alpha   90.00
_cell.angle_beta   90.00
_cell.angle_gamma   90.00
#
_symmetry.space_group_name_H-M   'P 1'
#
loop_
_entity.id
_entity.type
_entity.pdbx_description
1 polymer ?
#
loop_
_entity_poly.entity_id
_entity_poly.type
_entity_poly.pdbx_seq_one_letter_code
_entity_poly.pdbx_strand_id
1 'polypeptide(L)'
;MNKLIVLAWACLATPVLAADGAAILKKDCESCHNLTGPAPQTLKELWAIKGPNLAYAGNKYRKEWLVGWLQQPRQIRPAGEFYATHIKTGEKHDVVDESSIKAHMVLSAADAAAVADELMKLKQHDDLIAKEKIEPGTGSKMMGEMMFDKFLGCSACHRIEPDFGGLSGPEVYTAARRLQPEFIASFIRNPQAWEPKTWMPNKHVSDANIQKLGYYLEAIATENGNAK
;
A
#
# COMPACT_ATOMS: atom_id res chain seq x y z
N MET A 1 11.56 -37.74 -55.66
CA MET A 1 11.85 -36.46 -54.97
C MET A 1 10.58 -36.05 -54.21
N ASN A 2 10.55 -36.30 -52.90
CA ASN A 2 9.38 -36.09 -52.04
C ASN A 2 9.11 -34.59 -51.84
N LYS A 3 7.87 -34.16 -52.13
CA LYS A 3 7.38 -32.84 -51.74
C LYS A 3 6.89 -32.89 -50.29
N LEU A 4 7.62 -32.27 -49.38
CA LEU A 4 7.19 -32.00 -48.01
C LEU A 4 6.06 -30.96 -48.03
N ILE A 5 4.88 -31.36 -47.55
CA ILE A 5 3.76 -30.46 -47.27
C ILE A 5 3.98 -29.92 -45.86
N VAL A 6 4.30 -28.63 -45.75
CA VAL A 6 4.35 -27.92 -44.46
C VAL A 6 2.93 -27.47 -44.13
N LEU A 7 2.31 -28.16 -43.17
CA LEU A 7 1.04 -27.71 -42.57
C LEU A 7 1.35 -26.55 -41.61
N ALA A 8 0.99 -25.34 -42.01
CA ALA A 8 0.99 -24.18 -41.13
C ALA A 8 -0.16 -24.30 -40.13
N TRP A 9 0.17 -24.59 -38.87
CA TRP A 9 -0.75 -24.47 -37.75
C TRP A 9 -0.98 -22.98 -37.46
N ALA A 10 -2.13 -22.46 -37.87
CA ALA A 10 -2.60 -21.15 -37.44
C ALA A 10 -3.08 -21.26 -35.98
N CYS A 11 -2.29 -20.75 -35.03
CA CYS A 11 -2.79 -20.48 -33.68
C CYS A 11 -3.86 -19.38 -33.78
N LEU A 12 -5.12 -19.77 -33.74
CA LEU A 12 -6.23 -18.85 -33.48
C LEU A 12 -6.11 -18.40 -32.02
N ALA A 13 -5.52 -17.22 -31.81
CA ALA A 13 -5.61 -16.54 -30.53
C ALA A 13 -7.08 -16.22 -30.27
N THR A 14 -7.69 -16.91 -29.31
CA THR A 14 -9.01 -16.53 -28.80
C THR A 14 -8.89 -15.12 -28.21
N PRO A 15 -9.78 -14.19 -28.57
CA PRO A 15 -9.77 -12.87 -27.97
C PRO A 15 -10.11 -13.06 -26.49
N VAL A 16 -9.16 -12.77 -25.61
CA VAL A 16 -9.44 -12.59 -24.19
C VAL A 16 -10.38 -11.39 -24.11
N LEU A 17 -11.65 -11.63 -23.77
CA LEU A 17 -12.57 -10.56 -23.40
C LEU A 17 -11.87 -9.75 -22.30
N ALA A 18 -11.68 -8.45 -22.54
CA ALA A 18 -11.10 -7.57 -21.54
C ALA A 18 -11.95 -7.68 -20.26
N ALA A 19 -11.32 -8.01 -19.14
CA ALA A 19 -12.01 -8.07 -17.86
C ALA A 19 -12.63 -6.69 -17.56
N ASP A 20 -13.89 -6.67 -17.13
CA ASP A 20 -14.56 -5.45 -16.71
C ASP A 20 -14.12 -5.10 -15.28
N GLY A 21 -13.01 -4.36 -15.17
CA GLY A 21 -12.41 -3.97 -13.90
C GLY A 21 -13.37 -3.19 -13.00
N ALA A 22 -14.26 -2.39 -13.58
CA ALA A 22 -15.23 -1.60 -12.82
C ALA A 22 -16.31 -2.49 -12.21
N ALA A 23 -16.80 -3.48 -12.97
CA ALA A 23 -17.73 -4.47 -12.45
C ALA A 23 -17.12 -5.31 -11.32
N ILE A 24 -15.84 -5.72 -11.47
CA ILE A 24 -15.11 -6.46 -10.43
C ILE A 24 -14.95 -5.61 -9.16
N LEU A 25 -14.48 -4.36 -9.28
CA LEU A 25 -14.35 -3.45 -8.14
C LEU A 25 -15.65 -3.30 -7.36
N LYS A 26 -16.74 -3.06 -8.09
CA LYS A 26 -18.06 -2.87 -7.51
C LYS A 26 -18.54 -4.12 -6.76
N LYS A 27 -18.42 -5.27 -7.40
CA LYS A 27 -18.96 -6.53 -6.88
C LYS A 27 -18.12 -7.07 -5.72
N ASP A 28 -16.80 -7.06 -5.88
CA ASP A 28 -15.90 -7.86 -5.06
C ASP A 28 -15.10 -7.01 -4.05
N CYS A 29 -15.00 -5.68 -4.24
CA CYS A 29 -14.15 -4.81 -3.40
C CYS A 29 -14.94 -3.85 -2.48
N GLU A 30 -16.07 -3.29 -2.94
CA GLU A 30 -16.83 -2.25 -2.22
C GLU A 30 -17.35 -2.69 -0.83
N SER A 31 -17.52 -3.99 -0.60
CA SER A 31 -17.99 -4.51 0.70
C SER A 31 -16.99 -4.29 1.85
N CYS A 32 -15.72 -4.05 1.51
CA CYS A 32 -14.61 -3.83 2.45
C CYS A 32 -13.91 -2.48 2.24
N HIS A 33 -13.79 -2.02 1.00
CA HIS A 33 -13.07 -0.81 0.62
C HIS A 33 -14.01 0.33 0.29
N ASN A 34 -13.67 1.52 0.77
CA ASN A 34 -14.31 2.75 0.32
C ASN A 34 -13.72 3.18 -1.04
N LEU A 35 -14.55 3.21 -2.09
CA LEU A 35 -14.11 3.59 -3.45
C LEU A 35 -14.42 5.04 -3.82
N THR A 36 -15.36 5.69 -3.13
CA THR A 36 -15.90 7.00 -3.53
C THR A 36 -15.62 8.10 -2.52
N GLY A 37 -15.24 7.74 -1.29
CA GLY A 37 -15.24 8.64 -0.15
C GLY A 37 -16.66 9.00 0.33
N PRO A 38 -16.77 9.94 1.29
CA PRO A 38 -15.65 10.54 2.01
C PRO A 38 -14.96 9.51 2.93
N ALA A 39 -13.72 9.80 3.31
CA ALA A 39 -13.03 9.10 4.40
C ALA A 39 -13.87 9.11 5.70
N PRO A 40 -13.63 8.17 6.64
CA PRO A 40 -14.26 8.21 7.96
C PRO A 40 -14.15 9.57 8.65
N GLN A 41 -15.29 10.12 9.07
CA GLN A 41 -15.41 11.41 9.74
C GLN A 41 -15.51 11.28 11.26
N THR A 42 -15.72 10.06 11.77
CA THR A 42 -15.76 9.77 13.21
C THR A 42 -14.84 8.60 13.59
N LEU A 43 -14.44 8.52 14.86
CA LEU A 43 -13.66 7.37 15.35
C LEU A 43 -14.45 6.06 15.23
N LYS A 44 -15.78 6.13 15.43
CA LYS A 44 -16.67 4.98 15.26
C LYS A 44 -16.64 4.44 13.83
N GLU A 45 -16.71 5.33 12.83
CA GLU A 45 -16.60 4.94 11.43
C GLU A 45 -15.22 4.35 11.13
N LEU A 46 -14.16 4.98 11.64
CA LEU A 46 -12.80 4.52 11.43
C LEU A 46 -12.55 3.12 12.01
N TRP A 47 -13.06 2.83 13.20
CA TRP A 47 -12.91 1.50 13.82
C TRP A 47 -13.72 0.41 13.12
N ALA A 48 -14.71 0.79 12.29
CA ALA A 48 -15.56 -0.13 11.55
C ALA A 48 -15.04 -0.44 10.14
N ILE A 49 -13.97 0.22 9.67
CA ILE A 49 -13.42 -0.05 8.35
C ILE A 49 -12.85 -1.48 8.28
N LYS A 50 -13.03 -2.13 7.14
CA LYS A 50 -12.52 -3.49 6.90
C LYS A 50 -11.30 -3.51 6.00
N GLY A 51 -11.10 -2.44 5.23
CA GLY A 51 -9.97 -2.25 4.36
C GLY A 51 -9.63 -0.77 4.21
N PRO A 52 -8.43 -0.46 3.68
CA PRO A 52 -8.02 0.91 3.43
C PRO A 52 -8.94 1.57 2.40
N ASN A 53 -9.06 2.88 2.51
CA ASN A 53 -9.74 3.72 1.52
C ASN A 53 -8.99 3.67 0.17
N LEU A 54 -9.74 3.42 -0.91
CA LEU A 54 -9.24 3.32 -2.28
C LEU A 54 -9.70 4.49 -3.16
N ALA A 55 -10.50 5.44 -2.64
CA ALA A 55 -10.94 6.63 -3.39
C ALA A 55 -9.80 7.52 -3.93
N TYR A 56 -8.58 7.30 -3.42
CA TYR A 56 -7.34 7.94 -3.88
C TYR A 56 -6.25 6.91 -4.24
N ALA A 57 -6.63 5.70 -4.63
CA ALA A 57 -5.67 4.64 -4.97
C ALA A 57 -4.68 5.07 -6.07
N GLY A 58 -5.13 5.84 -7.06
CA GLY A 58 -4.30 6.40 -8.13
C GLY A 58 -3.40 7.55 -7.70
N ASN A 59 -3.67 8.19 -6.56
CA ASN A 59 -2.69 9.09 -5.93
C ASN A 59 -1.63 8.30 -5.13
N LYS A 60 -2.03 7.17 -4.55
CA LYS A 60 -1.24 6.45 -3.54
C LYS A 60 -0.28 5.42 -4.11
N TYR A 61 -0.77 4.54 -4.97
CA TYR A 61 -0.08 3.32 -5.34
C TYR A 61 0.61 3.43 -6.70
N ARG A 62 1.66 2.62 -6.88
CA ARG A 62 2.23 2.36 -8.21
C ARG A 62 1.38 1.29 -8.90
N LYS A 63 1.04 1.51 -10.18
CA LYS A 63 0.17 0.59 -10.94
C LYS A 63 0.77 -0.80 -11.06
N GLU A 64 2.06 -0.89 -11.35
CA GLU A 64 2.79 -2.15 -11.52
C GLU A 64 2.76 -2.97 -10.23
N TRP A 65 2.86 -2.28 -9.09
CA TRP A 65 2.71 -2.92 -7.79
C TRP A 65 1.28 -3.40 -7.55
N LEU A 66 0.26 -2.62 -7.88
CA LEU A 66 -1.15 -3.05 -7.74
C LEU A 66 -1.42 -4.33 -8.54
N VAL A 67 -0.97 -4.38 -9.80
CA VAL A 67 -1.14 -5.55 -10.66
C VAL A 67 -0.47 -6.78 -10.05
N GLY A 68 0.75 -6.65 -9.55
CA GLY A 68 1.46 -7.77 -8.92
C GLY A 68 0.84 -8.19 -7.58
N TRP A 69 0.50 -7.23 -6.73
CA TRP A 69 -0.05 -7.50 -5.40
C TRP A 69 -1.46 -8.09 -5.47
N LEU A 70 -2.31 -7.68 -6.40
CA LEU A 70 -3.65 -8.28 -6.57
C LEU A 70 -3.60 -9.75 -7.00
N GLN A 71 -2.53 -10.18 -7.68
CA GLN A 71 -2.29 -11.58 -8.03
C GLN A 71 -1.67 -12.39 -6.89
N GLN A 72 -0.91 -11.74 -6.00
CA GLN A 72 -0.27 -12.38 -4.85
C GLN A 72 -0.29 -11.44 -3.64
N PRO A 73 -1.45 -11.27 -2.99
CA PRO A 73 -1.58 -10.32 -1.89
C PRO A 73 -0.70 -10.76 -0.72
N ARG A 74 0.05 -9.80 -0.20
CA ARG A 74 0.84 -9.97 1.02
C ARG A 74 0.35 -9.03 2.10
N GLN A 75 0.50 -9.46 3.34
CA GLN A 75 0.11 -8.68 4.50
C GLN A 75 0.99 -7.43 4.64
N ILE A 76 0.34 -6.25 4.64
CA ILE A 76 1.02 -4.95 4.81
C ILE A 76 0.87 -4.44 6.25
N ARG A 77 -0.25 -4.75 6.92
CA ARG A 77 -0.47 -4.38 8.32
C ARG A 77 -0.36 -5.63 9.19
N PRO A 78 0.69 -5.75 10.02
CA PRO A 78 0.90 -6.94 10.85
C PRO A 78 -0.30 -7.26 11.75
N ALA A 79 -1.00 -6.24 12.27
CA ALA A 79 -2.18 -6.41 13.11
C ALA A 79 -3.52 -6.16 12.39
N GLY A 80 -3.58 -6.18 11.05
CA GLY A 80 -4.82 -5.89 10.30
C GLY A 80 -5.15 -4.39 10.21
N GLU A 81 -6.28 -4.04 9.57
CA GLU A 81 -6.62 -2.63 9.30
C GLU A 81 -6.90 -1.85 10.59
N PHE A 82 -7.70 -2.43 11.49
CA PHE A 82 -7.83 -1.92 12.84
C PHE A 82 -7.10 -2.84 13.81
N TYR A 83 -5.91 -2.42 14.25
CA TYR A 83 -5.00 -3.27 15.00
C TYR A 83 -5.63 -3.91 16.25
N ALA A 84 -6.53 -3.21 16.94
CA ALA A 84 -7.09 -3.65 18.21
C ALA A 84 -8.06 -4.84 18.09
N THR A 85 -8.58 -5.16 16.90
CA THR A 85 -9.49 -6.31 16.70
C THR A 85 -8.75 -7.64 16.49
N HIS A 86 -7.43 -7.60 16.35
CA HIS A 86 -6.60 -8.74 16.03
C HIS A 86 -5.53 -8.99 17.11
N ILE A 87 -5.84 -8.67 18.36
CA ILE A 87 -4.94 -8.83 19.51
C ILE A 87 -5.51 -9.88 20.47
N LYS A 88 -4.63 -10.72 21.01
CA LYS A 88 -4.91 -11.64 22.11
C LYS A 88 -3.86 -11.52 23.20
N THR A 89 -4.23 -11.88 24.42
CA THR A 89 -3.29 -11.94 25.53
C THR A 89 -2.23 -13.01 25.27
N GLY A 90 -0.97 -12.60 25.27
CA GLY A 90 0.19 -13.50 25.26
C GLY A 90 0.76 -13.72 26.66
N GLU A 91 1.83 -14.52 26.76
CA GLU A 91 2.45 -14.87 28.04
C GLU A 91 3.10 -13.66 28.74
N LYS A 92 3.75 -12.76 27.99
CA LYS A 92 4.49 -11.60 28.52
C LYS A 92 3.85 -10.26 28.19
N HIS A 93 3.19 -10.19 27.05
CA HIS A 93 2.51 -9.01 26.52
C HIS A 93 1.44 -9.47 25.54
N ASP A 94 0.53 -8.58 25.21
CA ASP A 94 -0.46 -8.80 24.16
C ASP A 94 0.22 -9.00 22.81
N VAL A 95 -0.24 -9.99 22.04
CA VAL A 95 0.31 -10.36 20.75
C VAL A 95 -0.75 -10.30 19.66
N VAL A 96 -0.31 -10.19 18.41
CA VAL A 96 -1.20 -10.30 17.26
C VAL A 96 -1.75 -11.72 17.17
N ASP A 97 -3.06 -11.84 17.05
CA ASP A 97 -3.72 -13.08 16.68
C ASP A 97 -3.80 -13.21 15.16
N GLU A 98 -2.72 -13.69 14.54
CA GLU A 98 -2.63 -13.84 13.08
C GLU A 98 -3.78 -14.68 12.49
N SER A 99 -4.31 -15.63 13.27
CA SER A 99 -5.45 -16.47 12.85
C SER A 99 -6.76 -15.70 12.64
N SER A 100 -6.87 -14.50 13.23
CA SER A 100 -8.03 -13.62 13.09
C SER A 100 -7.95 -12.70 11.87
N ILE A 101 -6.78 -12.62 11.22
CA ILE A 101 -6.54 -11.76 10.06
C ILE A 101 -6.91 -12.53 8.79
N LYS A 102 -7.92 -12.05 8.08
CA LYS A 102 -8.38 -12.67 6.84
C LYS A 102 -7.42 -12.33 5.70
N ALA A 103 -7.05 -13.34 4.92
CA ALA A 103 -6.31 -13.14 3.69
C ALA A 103 -7.12 -12.32 2.70
N HIS A 104 -6.44 -11.46 1.93
CA HIS A 104 -7.05 -10.73 0.83
C HIS A 104 -7.32 -11.68 -0.35
N MET A 105 -8.37 -11.39 -1.13
CA MET A 105 -8.69 -12.17 -2.33
C MET A 105 -7.61 -12.09 -3.40
N VAL A 106 -7.49 -13.14 -4.20
CA VAL A 106 -6.53 -13.25 -5.32
C VAL A 106 -7.29 -13.04 -6.63
N LEU A 107 -6.74 -12.21 -7.51
CA LEU A 107 -7.25 -12.00 -8.86
C LEU A 107 -6.39 -12.72 -9.91
N SER A 108 -7.01 -13.08 -11.04
CA SER A 108 -6.26 -13.51 -12.22
C SER A 108 -5.41 -12.37 -12.77
N ALA A 109 -4.41 -12.67 -13.60
CA ALA A 109 -3.57 -11.63 -14.20
C ALA A 109 -4.38 -10.59 -15.02
N ALA A 110 -5.41 -11.05 -15.74
CA ALA A 110 -6.28 -10.18 -16.54
C ALA A 110 -7.17 -9.30 -15.65
N ASP A 111 -7.78 -9.88 -14.62
CA ASP A 111 -8.64 -9.14 -13.67
C ASP A 111 -7.83 -8.14 -12.85
N ALA A 112 -6.62 -8.53 -12.40
CA ALA A 112 -5.72 -7.66 -11.65
C ALA A 112 -5.31 -6.44 -12.49
N ALA A 113 -5.01 -6.63 -13.78
CA ALA A 113 -4.69 -5.53 -14.69
C ALA A 113 -5.89 -4.58 -14.85
N ALA A 114 -7.09 -5.12 -15.13
CA ALA A 114 -8.29 -4.31 -15.31
C ALA A 114 -8.72 -3.57 -14.04
N VAL A 115 -8.67 -4.22 -12.88
CA VAL A 115 -8.96 -3.59 -11.58
C VAL A 115 -7.93 -2.51 -11.27
N ALA A 116 -6.64 -2.76 -11.51
CA ALA A 116 -5.60 -1.76 -11.32
C ALA A 116 -5.84 -0.53 -12.21
N ASP A 117 -6.26 -0.71 -13.46
CA ASP A 117 -6.62 0.40 -14.36
C ASP A 117 -7.71 1.30 -13.78
N GLU A 118 -8.76 0.72 -13.19
CA GLU A 118 -9.82 1.49 -12.55
C GLU A 118 -9.36 2.17 -11.25
N LEU A 119 -8.59 1.46 -10.40
CA LEU A 119 -8.03 2.04 -9.18
C LEU A 119 -7.13 3.24 -9.47
N MET A 120 -6.36 3.20 -10.56
CA MET A 120 -5.49 4.32 -10.96
C MET A 120 -6.25 5.58 -11.38
N LYS A 121 -7.56 5.48 -11.70
CA LYS A 121 -8.41 6.64 -11.98
C LYS A 121 -8.90 7.32 -10.70
N LEU A 122 -8.87 6.64 -9.56
CA LEU A 122 -9.35 7.16 -8.28
C LEU A 122 -8.31 8.11 -7.69
N LYS A 123 -8.56 9.41 -7.82
CA LYS A 123 -7.61 10.48 -7.51
C LYS A 123 -8.21 11.62 -6.69
N GLN A 124 -8.89 11.28 -5.59
CA GLN A 124 -9.59 12.25 -4.76
C GLN A 124 -8.70 13.39 -4.22
N HIS A 125 -7.37 13.21 -4.17
CA HIS A 125 -6.43 14.14 -3.54
C HIS A 125 -5.32 14.62 -4.49
N ASP A 126 -5.64 14.85 -5.77
CA ASP A 126 -4.70 15.46 -6.73
C ASP A 126 -4.13 16.81 -6.22
N ASP A 127 -4.90 17.56 -5.44
CA ASP A 127 -4.46 18.83 -4.87
C ASP A 127 -3.35 18.67 -3.82
N LEU A 128 -3.33 17.54 -3.08
CA LEU A 128 -2.28 17.23 -2.10
C LEU A 128 -1.00 16.80 -2.81
N ILE A 129 -1.14 16.00 -3.86
CA ILE A 129 -0.02 15.55 -4.69
C ILE A 129 0.65 16.75 -5.39
N ALA A 130 -0.13 17.66 -5.96
CA ALA A 130 0.38 18.82 -6.69
C ALA A 130 1.18 19.82 -5.82
N LYS A 131 1.07 19.74 -4.49
CA LYS A 131 1.83 20.57 -3.54
C LYS A 131 3.21 20.00 -3.23
N GLU A 132 3.45 18.73 -3.48
CA GLU A 132 4.72 18.10 -3.16
C GLU A 132 5.74 18.29 -4.29
N LYS A 133 6.99 18.47 -3.88
CA LYS A 133 8.14 18.49 -4.77
C LYS A 133 9.13 17.46 -4.27
N ILE A 134 9.36 16.40 -5.04
CA ILE A 134 10.33 15.36 -4.68
C ILE A 134 11.63 15.65 -5.42
N GLU A 135 12.69 15.87 -4.67
CA GLU A 135 14.02 16.05 -5.25
C GLU A 135 14.67 14.68 -5.42
N PRO A 136 15.33 14.38 -6.54
CA PRO A 136 16.17 13.19 -6.63
C PRO A 136 17.34 13.31 -5.66
N GLY A 137 17.65 12.25 -4.93
CA GLY A 137 18.77 12.27 -4.01
C GLY A 137 18.98 10.96 -3.28
N THR A 138 19.99 10.96 -2.41
CA THR A 138 20.25 9.87 -1.48
C THR A 138 20.42 10.43 -0.09
N GLY A 139 20.15 9.60 0.92
CA GLY A 139 20.34 9.94 2.33
C GLY A 139 21.25 8.93 3.02
N SER A 140 21.90 9.35 4.10
CA SER A 140 22.58 8.42 4.99
C SER A 140 21.55 7.47 5.60
N LYS A 141 21.64 6.17 5.34
CA LYS A 141 20.76 5.15 5.94
C LYS A 141 20.72 5.27 7.47
N MET A 142 21.89 5.35 8.11
CA MET A 142 22.01 5.49 9.57
C MET A 142 21.24 6.71 10.12
N MET A 143 21.40 7.89 9.50
CA MET A 143 20.67 9.09 9.92
C MET A 143 19.17 9.01 9.60
N GLY A 144 18.80 8.36 8.50
CA GLY A 144 17.39 8.10 8.16
C GLY A 144 16.72 7.21 9.20
N GLU A 145 17.38 6.13 9.60
CA GLU A 145 16.92 5.23 10.65
C GLU A 145 16.84 5.93 12.00
N MET A 146 17.86 6.69 12.40
CA MET A 146 17.84 7.48 13.64
C MET A 146 16.69 8.50 13.65
N MET A 147 16.41 9.13 12.50
CA MET A 147 15.29 10.05 12.36
C MET A 147 13.95 9.31 12.49
N PHE A 148 13.80 8.17 11.82
CA PHE A 148 12.59 7.36 11.82
C PHE A 148 12.30 6.78 13.22
N ASP A 149 13.30 6.17 13.85
CA ASP A 149 13.16 5.50 15.14
C ASP A 149 13.22 6.49 16.31
N LYS A 150 14.34 7.18 16.49
CA LYS A 150 14.62 7.93 17.73
C LYS A 150 14.00 9.32 17.76
N PHE A 151 14.05 10.07 16.65
CA PHE A 151 13.64 11.47 16.67
C PHE A 151 12.15 11.68 16.41
N LEU A 152 11.56 10.88 15.51
CA LEU A 152 10.15 11.00 15.15
C LEU A 152 9.27 9.91 15.77
N GLY A 153 9.87 8.81 16.27
CA GLY A 153 9.14 7.72 16.92
C GLY A 153 8.24 6.92 15.98
N CYS A 154 8.53 6.92 14.68
CA CYS A 154 7.73 6.21 13.67
C CYS A 154 7.77 4.69 13.89
N SER A 155 8.89 4.17 14.41
CA SER A 155 9.10 2.76 14.77
C SER A 155 8.16 2.28 15.87
N ALA A 156 7.54 3.16 16.66
CA ALA A 156 6.56 2.75 17.67
C ALA A 156 5.32 2.10 17.04
N CYS A 157 5.01 2.45 15.78
CA CYS A 157 3.85 1.93 15.05
C CYS A 157 4.24 1.13 13.81
N HIS A 158 5.32 1.50 13.12
CA HIS A 158 5.68 0.94 11.81
C HIS A 158 6.87 -0.01 11.89
N ARG A 159 6.79 -1.13 11.16
CA ARG A 159 7.96 -1.99 10.91
C ARG A 159 8.85 -1.43 9.82
N ILE A 160 10.16 -1.45 10.04
CA ILE A 160 11.20 -1.07 9.06
C ILE A 160 12.02 -2.27 8.57
N GLU A 161 11.79 -3.45 9.15
CA GLU A 161 12.23 -4.77 8.70
C GLU A 161 11.16 -5.80 9.14
N PRO A 162 11.12 -7.03 8.59
CA PRO A 162 10.07 -8.01 8.89
C PRO A 162 9.78 -8.23 10.38
N ASP A 163 10.83 -8.20 11.22
CA ASP A 163 10.74 -8.49 12.66
C ASP A 163 11.12 -7.29 13.55
N PHE A 164 11.26 -6.08 12.99
CA PHE A 164 11.69 -4.91 13.72
C PHE A 164 10.77 -3.69 13.52
N GLY A 165 10.28 -3.15 14.65
CA GLY A 165 9.38 -2.00 14.74
C GLY A 165 7.98 -2.35 15.22
N GLY A 166 7.08 -1.39 15.17
CA GLY A 166 5.72 -1.48 15.70
C GLY A 166 4.77 -2.27 14.81
N LEU A 167 3.67 -2.77 15.40
CA LEU A 167 2.70 -3.65 14.72
C LEU A 167 1.37 -2.97 14.40
N SER A 168 1.13 -1.79 14.97
CA SER A 168 -0.15 -1.07 14.88
C SER A 168 -0.30 -0.25 13.60
N GLY A 169 0.80 0.06 12.91
CA GLY A 169 0.83 0.66 11.59
C GLY A 169 1.23 -0.34 10.50
N PRO A 170 1.12 0.05 9.21
CA PRO A 170 1.65 -0.75 8.12
C PRO A 170 3.18 -0.89 8.21
N GLU A 171 3.72 -2.00 7.71
CA GLU A 171 5.14 -2.07 7.39
C GLU A 171 5.52 -0.97 6.39
N VAL A 172 6.76 -0.47 6.46
CA VAL A 172 7.26 0.53 5.52
C VAL A 172 8.54 0.11 4.80
N TYR A 173 9.05 -1.09 5.07
CA TYR A 173 10.23 -1.65 4.39
C TYR A 173 9.95 -2.12 2.96
N THR A 174 8.69 -2.10 2.52
CA THR A 174 8.33 -2.21 1.11
C THR A 174 7.75 -0.92 0.54
N ALA A 175 7.59 0.14 1.36
CA ALA A 175 6.81 1.34 1.04
C ALA A 175 7.17 1.96 -0.31
N ALA A 176 8.45 2.19 -0.60
CA ALA A 176 8.85 2.84 -1.85
C ALA A 176 8.60 1.99 -3.11
N ARG A 177 8.51 0.65 -2.99
CA ARG A 177 8.11 -0.25 -4.08
C ARG A 177 6.62 -0.16 -4.40
N ARG A 178 5.80 0.20 -3.41
CA ARG A 178 4.33 0.17 -3.50
C ARG A 178 3.68 1.54 -3.62
N LEU A 179 4.25 2.56 -2.98
CA LEU A 179 3.70 3.92 -2.92
C LEU A 179 4.43 4.86 -3.88
N GLN A 180 3.69 5.85 -4.40
CA GLN A 180 4.26 6.98 -5.13
C GLN A 180 4.98 7.93 -4.17
N PRO A 181 6.11 8.55 -4.56
CA PRO A 181 6.91 9.36 -3.65
C PRO A 181 6.18 10.62 -3.18
N GLU A 182 5.36 11.24 -4.02
CA GLU A 182 4.52 12.40 -3.66
C GLU A 182 3.45 12.01 -2.62
N PHE A 183 2.90 10.80 -2.70
CA PHE A 183 2.01 10.28 -1.66
C PHE A 183 2.75 10.09 -0.33
N ILE A 184 3.95 9.50 -0.36
CA ILE A 184 4.76 9.33 0.85
C ILE A 184 5.01 10.69 1.52
N ALA A 185 5.47 11.67 0.74
CA ALA A 185 5.79 13.00 1.24
C ALA A 185 4.56 13.72 1.81
N SER A 186 3.46 13.77 1.05
CA SER A 186 2.23 14.45 1.48
C SER A 186 1.56 13.77 2.68
N PHE A 187 1.61 12.44 2.78
CA PHE A 187 1.05 11.71 3.92
C PHE A 187 1.89 11.92 5.19
N ILE A 188 3.23 11.97 5.10
CA ILE A 188 4.09 12.34 6.24
C ILE A 188 3.83 13.78 6.68
N ARG A 189 3.65 14.69 5.72
CA ARG A 189 3.40 16.11 5.97
C ARG A 189 2.11 16.35 6.75
N ASN A 190 1.01 15.74 6.31
CA ASN A 190 -0.28 15.90 6.97
C ASN A 190 -1.20 14.69 6.72
N PRO A 191 -1.10 13.63 7.53
CA PRO A 191 -1.90 12.44 7.34
C PRO A 191 -3.39 12.71 7.53
N GLN A 192 -3.77 13.68 8.37
CA GLN A 192 -5.18 14.08 8.58
C GLN A 192 -5.79 14.81 7.38
N ALA A 193 -4.99 15.33 6.43
CA ALA A 193 -5.51 15.88 5.18
C ALA A 193 -6.02 14.78 4.23
N TRP A 194 -5.45 13.57 4.34
CA TRP A 194 -5.90 12.39 3.59
C TRP A 194 -7.04 11.67 4.31
N GLU A 195 -6.88 11.46 5.61
CA GLU A 195 -7.77 10.67 6.43
C GLU A 195 -8.02 11.41 7.75
N PRO A 196 -9.12 12.18 7.90
CA PRO A 196 -9.31 13.10 9.03
C PRO A 196 -9.25 12.47 10.43
N LYS A 197 -9.48 11.15 10.52
CA LYS A 197 -9.44 10.39 11.77
C LYS A 197 -8.26 9.43 11.87
N THR A 198 -7.32 9.44 10.93
CA THR A 198 -6.13 8.58 10.97
C THR A 198 -5.37 8.69 12.29
N TRP A 199 -4.83 7.55 12.71
CA TRP A 199 -4.05 7.41 13.95
C TRP A 199 -2.62 7.90 13.79
N MET A 200 -2.10 7.95 12.56
CA MET A 200 -0.78 8.51 12.31
C MET A 200 -0.81 10.00 12.67
N PRO A 201 -0.04 10.45 13.67
CA PRO A 201 -0.07 11.84 14.09
C PRO A 201 0.61 12.73 13.06
N ASN A 202 0.14 13.97 12.93
CA ASN A 202 0.92 15.01 12.26
C ASN A 202 2.12 15.38 13.16
N LYS A 203 3.33 15.01 12.73
CA LYS A 203 4.58 15.32 13.45
C LYS A 203 5.18 16.67 13.07
N HIS A 204 4.53 17.44 12.19
CA HIS A 204 5.01 18.71 11.65
C HIS A 204 6.44 18.62 11.11
N VAL A 205 6.72 17.54 10.36
CA VAL A 205 8.04 17.26 9.80
C VAL A 205 8.39 18.34 8.78
N SER A 206 9.62 18.88 8.86
CA SER A 206 10.10 19.88 7.91
C SER A 206 10.32 19.29 6.51
N ASP A 207 10.26 20.14 5.48
CA ASP A 207 10.46 19.72 4.08
C ASP A 207 11.75 18.92 3.88
N ALA A 208 12.85 19.42 4.44
CA ALA A 208 14.15 18.76 4.34
C ALA A 208 14.14 17.36 4.99
N ASN A 209 13.40 17.17 6.08
CA ASN A 209 13.29 15.87 6.74
C ASN A 209 12.31 14.95 6.02
N ILE A 210 11.25 15.47 5.39
CA ILE A 210 10.36 14.68 4.53
C ILE A 210 11.16 14.08 3.37
N GLN A 211 12.01 14.85 2.68
CA GLN A 211 12.87 14.33 1.62
C GLN A 211 13.79 13.23 2.14
N LYS A 212 14.46 13.46 3.29
CA LYS A 212 15.36 12.47 3.90
C LYS A 212 14.64 11.18 4.30
N LEU A 213 13.42 11.27 4.81
CA LEU A 213 12.58 10.09 5.09
C LEU A 213 12.20 9.36 3.80
N GLY A 214 11.88 10.09 2.73
CA GLY A 214 11.67 9.52 1.40
C GLY A 214 12.87 8.68 0.94
N TYR A 215 14.07 9.26 0.97
CA TYR A 215 15.31 8.55 0.61
C TYR A 215 15.58 7.34 1.50
N TYR A 216 15.28 7.44 2.80
CA TYR A 216 15.43 6.33 3.72
C TYR A 216 14.48 5.18 3.38
N LEU A 217 13.20 5.46 3.11
CA LEU A 217 12.21 4.47 2.72
C LEU A 217 12.55 3.82 1.37
N GLU A 218 13.11 4.58 0.44
CA GLU A 218 13.66 4.05 -0.82
C GLU A 218 14.83 3.10 -0.56
N ALA A 219 15.79 3.49 0.28
CA ALA A 219 16.94 2.66 0.60
C ALA A 219 16.53 1.31 1.21
N ILE A 220 15.69 1.30 2.25
CA ILE A 220 15.29 0.05 2.92
C ILE A 220 14.38 -0.85 2.04
N ALA A 221 13.69 -0.26 1.05
CA ALA A 221 12.86 -1.01 0.13
C ALA A 221 13.64 -1.82 -0.91
N THR A 222 14.92 -1.49 -1.12
CA THR A 222 15.80 -2.21 -2.05
C THR A 222 16.57 -3.36 -1.39
N GLU A 223 16.43 -3.53 -0.07
CA GLU A 223 17.17 -4.55 0.67
C GLU A 223 16.54 -5.94 0.47
N ASN A 224 17.30 -6.84 -0.14
CA ASN A 224 16.87 -8.19 -0.52
C ASN A 224 16.40 -9.08 0.66
N GLY A 225 16.72 -8.70 1.91
CA GLY A 225 16.26 -9.36 3.14
C GLY A 225 14.80 -9.05 3.51
N ASN A 226 14.27 -7.92 3.04
CA ASN A 226 12.97 -7.38 3.44
C ASN A 226 11.83 -7.79 2.49
N ALA A 227 12.08 -8.74 1.58
CA ALA A 227 11.17 -9.15 0.51
C ALA A 227 10.71 -10.62 0.59
N LYS A 228 11.13 -11.35 1.64
CA LYS A 228 10.70 -12.72 1.89
C LYS A 228 9.21 -12.78 2.20
#